data_AF-A0A7J7GXA9-F1
#
_entry.id   AF-A0A7J7GXA9-F1
#
_cell.length_a   1.000
_cell.length_b   1.000
_cell.length_c   1.000
_cell.angle_alpha   90.00
_cell.angle_beta   90.00
_cell.angle_gamma   90.00
#
_symmetry.space_group_name_H-M   'P 1'
#
loop_
_entity.id
_entity.type
_entity.pdbx_description
1 polymer ?
#
loop_
_entity_poly.entity_id
_entity_poly.type
_entity_poly.pdbx_seq_one_letter_code
_entity_poly.pdbx_strand_id
1 'polypeptide(L)'
;MSTTRKPLLILTPMHESHIQSAITCAKTHSLQMKIGSGGHDYEGISYWSEVPFFILDMFNLRSINVNMEDETAWVQAGATVGEMLYKIAEKAIPTVSLLEYALLWVSVAI
;
A
#
# COMPACT_ATOMS: atom_id res chain seq x y z
N MET A 1 20.35 16.35 19.83
CA MET A 1 20.32 14.92 19.48
C MET A 1 18.89 14.45 19.63
N SER A 2 18.20 14.15 18.52
CA SER A 2 16.82 13.64 18.58
C SER A 2 16.85 12.19 19.08
N THR A 3 16.22 11.92 20.22
CA THR A 3 16.25 10.61 20.90
C THR A 3 15.06 9.74 20.49
N THR A 4 14.81 9.62 19.18
CA THR A 4 13.75 8.74 18.69
C THR A 4 14.11 7.28 18.93
N ARG A 5 13.31 6.60 19.76
CA ARG A 5 13.49 5.16 20.04
C ARG A 5 13.34 4.35 18.74
N LYS A 6 14.26 3.43 18.51
CA LYS A 6 14.24 2.52 17.35
C LYS A 6 13.37 1.29 17.64
N PRO A 7 12.74 0.70 16.61
CA PRO A 7 12.00 -0.55 16.77
C PRO A 7 12.94 -1.70 17.11
N LEU A 8 12.42 -2.71 17.81
CA LEU A 8 13.13 -3.96 18.11
C LEU A 8 13.35 -4.80 16.84
N LEU A 9 12.36 -4.81 15.96
CA LEU A 9 12.39 -5.46 14.65
C LEU A 9 11.37 -4.80 13.71
N ILE A 10 11.52 -5.10 12.42
CA ILE A 10 10.55 -4.77 11.39
C ILE A 10 10.08 -6.10 10.80
N LEU A 11 8.78 -6.35 10.84
CA LEU A 11 8.13 -7.54 10.30
C LEU A 11 7.37 -7.15 9.05
N THR A 12 7.74 -7.74 7.92
CA THR A 12 7.09 -7.49 6.62
C THR A 12 6.31 -8.73 6.18
N PRO A 13 4.97 -8.77 6.33
CA PRO A 13 4.17 -9.94 6.02
C PRO A 13 4.09 -10.17 4.51
N MET A 14 4.16 -11.42 4.08
CA MET A 14 3.98 -11.80 2.66
C MET A 14 2.56 -12.34 2.37
N HIS A 15 1.82 -12.69 3.43
CA HIS A 15 0.47 -13.22 3.37
C HIS A 15 -0.34 -12.65 4.53
N GLU A 16 -1.66 -12.49 4.35
CA GLU A 16 -2.56 -11.88 5.34
C GLU A 16 -2.55 -12.63 6.68
N SER A 17 -2.38 -13.96 6.66
CA SER A 17 -2.25 -14.77 7.88
C SER A 17 -1.03 -14.38 8.74
N HIS A 18 0.03 -13.81 8.15
CA HIS A 18 1.18 -13.35 8.93
C HIS A 18 0.81 -12.15 9.82
N ILE A 19 -0.18 -11.34 9.44
CA ILE A 19 -0.70 -10.24 10.27
C ILE A 19 -1.36 -10.83 11.53
N GLN A 20 -2.17 -11.87 11.37
CA GLN A 20 -2.83 -12.56 12.49
C GLN A 20 -1.80 -13.16 13.46
N SER A 21 -0.77 -13.82 12.91
CA SER A 21 0.35 -14.34 13.70
C SER A 21 1.10 -13.22 14.43
N ALA A 22 1.38 -12.10 13.76
CA ALA A 22 2.06 -10.94 14.37
C ALA A 22 1.24 -10.34 15.52
N ILE A 23 -0.07 -10.18 15.36
CA ILE A 23 -0.99 -9.71 16.41
C ILE A 23 -0.97 -10.66 17.61
N THR A 24 -1.02 -11.97 17.34
CA THR A 24 -1.04 -12.99 18.40
C THR A 24 0.27 -12.98 19.18
N CYS A 25 1.42 -12.98 18.49
CA CYS A 25 2.74 -12.89 19.12
C CYS A 25 2.92 -11.59 19.91
N ALA A 26 2.48 -10.45 19.36
CA ALA A 26 2.55 -9.16 20.05
C ALA A 26 1.79 -9.18 21.38
N LYS A 27 0.58 -9.75 21.39
CA LYS A 27 -0.23 -9.93 22.60
C LYS A 27 0.45 -10.88 23.60
N THR A 28 0.93 -12.03 23.16
CA THR A 28 1.60 -13.02 24.02
C THR A 28 2.84 -12.44 24.72
N HIS A 29 3.59 -11.58 24.03
CA HIS A 29 4.82 -10.98 24.55
C HIS A 29 4.64 -9.57 25.13
N SER A 30 3.40 -9.06 25.20
CA SER A 30 3.09 -7.69 25.65
C SER A 30 3.93 -6.62 24.92
N LEU A 31 4.17 -6.82 23.62
CA LEU A 31 4.93 -5.90 22.78
C LEU A 31 4.00 -4.97 22.01
N GLN A 32 4.31 -3.68 22.01
CA GLN A 32 3.55 -2.74 21.21
C GLN A 32 3.89 -2.94 19.72
N MET A 33 2.85 -3.09 18.91
CA MET A 33 2.96 -3.11 17.46
C MET A 33 2.62 -1.74 16.89
N LYS A 34 3.44 -1.24 15.97
CA LYS A 34 3.13 -0.09 15.12
C LYS A 34 2.91 -0.57 13.70
N ILE A 35 1.91 -0.04 13.00
CA ILE A 35 1.57 -0.50 11.64
C ILE A 35 2.05 0.57 10.66
N GLY A 36 2.89 0.17 9.72
CA GLY A 36 3.38 0.99 8.63
C GLY A 36 2.72 0.58 7.32
N SER A 37 2.15 1.54 6.59
CA SER A 37 1.74 1.38 5.18
C SER A 37 2.69 2.23 4.31
N GLY A 38 2.27 3.40 3.85
CA GLY A 38 3.10 4.29 3.01
C GLY A 38 4.09 5.19 3.75
N GLY A 39 4.06 5.26 5.08
CA GLY A 39 5.03 6.04 5.87
C GLY A 39 4.84 7.57 5.86
N HIS A 40 3.63 8.05 5.55
CA HIS A 40 3.29 9.47 5.48
C HIS A 40 2.70 10.05 6.78
N ASP A 41 2.94 9.40 7.91
CA ASP A 41 2.50 9.89 9.22
C ASP A 41 3.38 11.08 9.65
N TYR A 42 2.78 12.28 9.67
CA TYR A 42 3.50 13.52 9.97
C TYR A 42 4.06 13.55 11.39
N GLU A 43 3.33 12.96 12.34
CA GLU A 43 3.75 12.83 13.73
C GLU A 43 4.58 11.56 13.95
N GLY A 44 4.68 10.70 12.93
CA GLY A 44 5.47 9.47 12.92
C GLY A 44 4.94 8.35 13.80
N ILE A 45 3.67 8.40 14.22
CA ILE A 45 3.05 7.42 15.13
C ILE A 45 3.19 5.99 14.58
N SER A 46 3.23 5.82 13.26
CA SER A 46 3.47 4.55 12.57
C SER A 46 4.88 3.95 12.73
N TYR A 47 5.89 4.72 13.15
CA TYR A 47 7.29 4.27 13.20
C TYR A 47 8.05 4.61 14.49
N TRP A 48 7.45 5.30 15.46
CA TRP A 48 8.05 5.55 16.78
C TRP A 48 7.12 5.27 17.96
N SER A 49 7.71 5.03 19.13
CA SER A 49 7.00 4.90 20.41
C SER A 49 7.87 5.22 21.63
N GLU A 50 7.23 5.61 22.73
CA GLU A 50 7.82 5.76 24.07
C GLU A 50 8.05 4.43 24.79
N VAL A 51 7.44 3.33 24.35
CA VAL A 51 7.61 1.96 24.91
C VAL A 51 8.31 1.04 23.90
N PRO A 52 8.92 -0.08 24.31
CA PRO A 52 9.50 -1.04 23.36
C PRO A 52 8.43 -1.51 22.36
N PHE A 53 8.79 -1.48 21.08
CA PHE A 53 7.84 -1.73 19.99
C PHE A 53 8.51 -2.38 18.79
N PHE A 54 7.70 -2.97 17.92
CA PHE A 54 8.12 -3.40 16.58
C PHE A 54 7.18 -2.81 15.53
N ILE A 55 7.65 -2.77 14.28
CA ILE A 55 6.86 -2.29 13.15
C ILE A 55 6.36 -3.49 12.36
N LEU A 56 5.06 -3.52 12.09
CA LEU A 56 4.43 -4.34 11.06
C LEU A 56 4.38 -3.51 9.78
N ASP A 57 5.31 -3.76 8.88
CA ASP A 57 5.44 -3.04 7.62
C ASP A 57 4.65 -3.75 6.52
N MET A 58 3.56 -3.15 6.07
CA MET A 58 2.64 -3.71 5.09
C MET A 58 3.16 -3.67 3.65
N PHE A 59 4.39 -3.19 3.42
CA PHE A 59 4.97 -2.94 2.10
C PHE A 59 4.80 -4.06 1.07
N ASN A 60 4.78 -5.34 1.47
CA ASN A 60 4.64 -6.45 0.51
C ASN A 60 3.19 -6.75 0.09
N LEU A 61 2.19 -6.29 0.85
CA LEU A 61 0.77 -6.55 0.58
C LEU A 61 0.19 -5.40 -0.26
N ARG A 62 0.44 -5.45 -1.58
CA ARG A 62 0.11 -4.36 -2.53
C ARG A 62 -0.78 -4.79 -3.69
N SER A 63 -1.47 -5.93 -3.59
CA SER A 63 -2.37 -6.37 -4.65
C SER A 63 -3.51 -5.37 -4.84
N ILE A 64 -3.85 -5.13 -6.10
CA ILE A 64 -4.94 -4.23 -6.52
C ILE A 64 -5.75 -4.96 -7.57
N ASN A 65 -7.02 -5.23 -7.26
CA ASN A 65 -7.97 -5.84 -8.17
C ASN A 65 -9.11 -4.85 -8.43
N VAL A 66 -9.24 -4.41 -9.68
CA VAL A 66 -10.28 -3.48 -10.13
C VAL A 66 -11.35 -4.26 -10.88
N ASN A 67 -12.59 -4.15 -10.43
CA ASN A 67 -13.76 -4.64 -11.14
C ASN A 67 -14.46 -3.47 -11.83
N MET A 68 -14.42 -3.44 -13.16
CA MET A 68 -15.04 -2.40 -13.97
C MET A 68 -16.56 -2.54 -14.08
N GLU A 69 -17.11 -3.74 -13.93
CA GLU A 69 -18.56 -3.98 -13.99
C GLU A 69 -19.25 -3.44 -12.73
N ASP A 70 -18.65 -3.71 -11.57
CA ASP A 70 -19.17 -3.27 -10.27
C ASP A 70 -18.67 -1.88 -9.84
N GLU A 71 -17.79 -1.25 -10.62
CA GLU A 71 -17.11 0.01 -10.28
C GLU A 71 -16.42 -0.02 -8.90
N THR A 72 -15.81 -1.16 -8.54
CA THR A 72 -15.13 -1.37 -7.25
C THR A 72 -13.66 -1.73 -7.42
N ALA A 73 -12.87 -1.48 -6.38
CA ALA A 73 -11.48 -1.93 -6.30
C ALA A 73 -11.15 -2.51 -4.92
N TRP A 74 -10.57 -3.71 -4.91
CA TRP A 74 -9.94 -4.30 -3.74
C TRP A 74 -8.46 -3.93 -3.73
N VAL A 75 -8.05 -3.20 -2.68
CA VAL A 75 -6.71 -2.62 -2.56
C VAL A 75 -6.09 -3.08 -1.24
N GLN A 76 -4.97 -3.79 -1.30
CA GLN A 76 -4.26 -4.19 -0.09
C GLN A 76 -3.54 -2.99 0.55
N ALA A 77 -3.40 -3.04 1.88
CA ALA A 77 -2.99 -1.89 2.69
C ALA A 77 -1.57 -1.34 2.40
N GLY A 78 -0.68 -2.10 1.78
CA GLY A 78 0.65 -1.65 1.37
C GLY A 78 0.68 -0.92 0.04
N ALA A 79 -0.40 -0.96 -0.75
CA ALA A 79 -0.49 -0.24 -2.02
C ALA A 79 -0.55 1.26 -1.77
N THR A 80 0.21 2.02 -2.55
CA THR A 80 0.17 3.48 -2.54
C THR A 80 -1.01 3.99 -3.38
N VAL A 81 -1.44 5.23 -3.09
CA VAL A 81 -2.47 5.90 -3.89
C VAL A 81 -2.07 5.98 -5.37
N GLY A 82 -0.79 6.21 -5.66
CA GLY A 82 -0.28 6.25 -7.03
C GLY A 82 -0.46 4.92 -7.78
N GLU A 83 -0.16 3.79 -7.14
CA GLU A 83 -0.37 2.46 -7.74
C GLU A 83 -1.85 2.17 -7.98
N MET A 84 -2.70 2.52 -7.01
CA MET A 84 -4.15 2.37 -7.12
C MET A 84 -4.69 3.16 -8.31
N LEU A 85 -4.36 4.45 -8.39
CA LEU A 85 -4.82 5.32 -9.48
C LEU A 85 -4.29 4.83 -10.83
N TYR A 86 -3.03 4.40 -10.90
CA TYR A 86 -2.47 3.82 -12.12
C TYR A 86 -3.23 2.58 -12.57
N LYS A 87 -3.55 1.65 -11.64
CA LYS A 87 -4.29 0.43 -11.96
C LYS A 87 -5.73 0.67 -12.41
N ILE A 88 -6.40 1.65 -11.81
CA ILE A 88 -7.74 2.07 -12.27
C ILE A 88 -7.65 2.66 -13.68
N ALA A 89 -6.71 3.58 -13.92
CA ALA A 89 -6.54 4.20 -15.24
C ALA A 89 -6.18 3.17 -16.32
N GLU A 90 -5.29 2.23 -16.02
CA GLU A 90 -4.89 1.12 -16.92
C GLU A 90 -6.09 0.25 -17.33
N LYS A 91 -7.06 0.04 -16.43
CA LYS A 91 -8.25 -0.77 -16.69
C LYS A 91 -9.37 0.02 -17.37
N ALA A 92 -9.53 1.29 -17.03
CA ALA A 92 -10.57 2.15 -17.57
C ALA A 92 -10.25 2.68 -18.98
N ILE A 93 -8.96 2.82 -19.32
CA ILE A 93 -8.51 3.34 -20.61
C ILE A 93 -7.90 2.20 -21.42
N PRO A 94 -8.58 1.68 -22.47
CA PRO A 94 -7.98 0.70 -23.36
C PRO A 94 -6.74 1.32 -24.04
N THR A 95 -5.59 0.66 -23.99
CA THR A 95 -4.38 1.07 -24.74
C THR A 95 -4.62 1.25 -26.24
N VAL A 96 -5.64 0.57 -26.77
CA VAL A 96 -6.09 0.66 -28.16
C VAL A 96 -6.67 2.04 -28.48
N SER A 97 -7.35 2.69 -27.52
CA SER A 97 -7.98 3.99 -27.77
C SER A 97 -6.95 5.07 -28.04
N LEU A 98 -5.80 5.07 -27.37
CA LEU A 98 -4.77 6.10 -27.58
C LEU A 98 -4.14 6.05 -28.98
N LEU A 99 -3.96 4.85 -29.55
CA LEU A 99 -3.47 4.68 -30.91
C LEU A 99 -4.55 5.04 -31.94
N GLU A 100 -5.81 4.66 -31.71
CA GLU A 100 -6.93 5.06 -32.56
C GLU A 100 -7.19 6.58 -32.50
N TYR A 101 -7.13 7.19 -31.32
CA TYR A 101 -7.20 8.64 -31.16
C TYR A 101 -6.03 9.33 -31.88
N ALA A 102 -4.80 8.86 -31.70
CA ALA A 102 -3.64 9.42 -32.41
C ALA A 102 -3.78 9.30 -33.93
N LEU A 103 -4.27 8.17 -34.45
CA LEU A 103 -4.56 7.97 -35.86
C LEU A 103 -5.71 8.87 -36.35
N LEU A 104 -6.74 9.09 -35.53
CA LEU A 104 -7.80 10.06 -35.82
C LEU A 104 -7.23 11.48 -35.96
N TRP A 105 -6.37 11.91 -35.02
CA TRP A 105 -5.73 13.23 -35.08
C TRP A 105 -4.84 13.39 -36.33
N VAL A 106 -4.11 12.34 -36.73
CA VAL A 106 -3.31 12.37 -37.97
C VAL A 106 -4.19 12.39 -39.22
N SER A 107 -5.36 11.76 -39.19
CA SER A 107 -6.29 11.71 -40.34
C SER A 107 -7.11 12.99 -40.52
N VAL A 108 -7.31 13.78 -39.46
CA VAL A 108 -8.03 15.07 -39.52
C VAL A 108 -7.07 16.24 -39.86
N ALA A 109 -5.76 16.00 -39.82
CA ALA A 109 -4.72 16.99 -40.15
C ALA A 109 -4.19 16.91 -41.60
N ILE A 110 -4.80 16.09 -42.47
CA ILE A 110 -4.53 16.00 -43.92
C ILE A 110 -5.82 16.32 -44.66
#